data_AF-A0A9E3R4A0-F1
#
_entry.id   AF-A0A9E3R4A0-F1
#
_cell.length_a   1.000
_cell.length_b   1.000
_cell.length_c   1.000
_cell.angle_alpha   90.00
_cell.angle_beta   90.00
_cell.angle_gamma   90.00
#
_symmetry.space_group_name_H-M   'P 1'
#
loop_
_entity.id
_entity.type
_entity.pdbx_description
1 polymer ?
#
loop_
_entity_poly.entity_id
_entity_poly.type
_entity_poly.pdbx_seq_one_letter_code
_entity_poly.pdbx_strand_id
1 'polypeptide(L)'
;MVALAWTGLALGCGRPVELPGPDGGSKVPKDGGMDAGVDAGTDAGSMPEACAAPGAVCDGRTGLCSTLPACSSAKPCTDLTGRTVTTAFTAPRCRTLAPGRPSFNDSPPRTWSDSVTGEDRAACVFRPPGAGLRPLVLYFHGWSGTADVIYNSTLLRQKAATFPMNGDGGVNGFVLASDQGRNLLMPVGEVASQTGGGTAHDAYFRSTGALSTNPDFRNADRLIDELVAAGGIDPGRIYVMGWSNGAFFAQLYAFSRHVIATPGGNRVAAAAVYSGGDPFAGIGVDDGTRCAFKSVPMLQLPVFFVHRDCDSATCDEAQRVALGRPVSNNATAWMARLTGELGDGDVTHVMLDAAAQPRTSCAPTSSCTSDLAGSNHLNWPDGVGDGSGRDWEPAMLEFLRARHL
;
A
#
# COMPACT_ATOMS: atom_id res chain seq x y z
N MET A 1 -25.36 26.26 -24.02
CA MET A 1 -25.29 25.45 -25.24
C MET A 1 -24.17 25.99 -26.11
N VAL A 2 -22.98 25.40 -26.03
CA VAL A 2 -21.87 25.62 -26.96
C VAL A 2 -21.36 24.23 -27.28
N ALA A 3 -21.59 23.80 -28.51
CA ALA A 3 -21.14 22.52 -29.04
C ALA A 3 -19.72 22.70 -29.58
N LEU A 4 -18.77 21.90 -29.09
CA LEU A 4 -17.44 21.77 -29.66
C LEU A 4 -17.34 20.41 -30.34
N ALA A 5 -17.27 20.46 -31.67
CA ALA A 5 -17.09 19.32 -32.54
C ALA A 5 -15.67 18.76 -32.37
N TRP A 6 -15.58 17.45 -32.09
CA TRP A 6 -14.33 16.70 -32.13
C TRP A 6 -14.19 16.05 -33.51
N THR A 7 -13.25 16.55 -34.29
CA THR A 7 -12.79 15.93 -35.53
C THR A 7 -11.75 14.86 -35.18
N GLY A 8 -11.95 13.64 -35.70
CA GLY A 8 -11.15 12.47 -35.38
C GLY A 8 -9.71 12.57 -35.84
N LEU A 9 -8.80 12.08 -34.98
CA LEU A 9 -7.44 11.74 -35.34
C LEU A 9 -7.24 10.25 -35.00
N ALA A 10 -7.00 9.45 -36.04
CA ALA A 10 -6.57 8.07 -35.88
C ALA A 10 -5.11 8.07 -35.39
N LEU A 11 -4.87 7.53 -34.19
CA LEU A 11 -3.54 7.33 -33.63
C LEU A 11 -3.23 5.83 -33.61
N GLY A 12 -2.14 5.49 -34.30
CA GLY A 12 -1.65 4.13 -34.48
C GLY A 12 -1.18 3.49 -33.18
N CYS A 13 -1.23 2.16 -33.16
CA CYS A 13 -0.75 1.31 -32.09
C CYS A 13 0.73 1.61 -31.77
N GLY A 14 0.98 2.19 -30.60
CA GLY A 14 2.33 2.36 -30.05
C GLY A 14 2.95 1.01 -29.70
N ARG A 15 4.26 0.87 -29.97
CA ARG A 15 5.07 -0.29 -29.59
C ARG A 15 5.16 -0.43 -28.06
N PRO A 16 5.28 -1.66 -27.53
CA PRO A 16 5.57 -1.85 -26.10
C PRO A 16 6.90 -1.18 -25.74
N VAL A 17 6.92 -0.51 -24.59
CA VAL A 17 8.14 0.03 -23.98
C VAL A 17 8.99 -1.15 -23.53
N GLU A 18 10.16 -1.29 -24.13
CA GLU A 18 11.17 -2.26 -23.71
C GLU A 18 11.76 -1.78 -22.38
N LEU A 19 11.46 -2.50 -21.30
CA LEU A 19 12.09 -2.24 -20.00
C LEU A 19 13.59 -2.57 -20.12
N PRO A 20 14.49 -1.77 -19.53
CA PRO A 20 15.90 -2.12 -19.49
C PRO A 20 16.05 -3.47 -18.79
N GLY A 21 16.56 -4.46 -19.52
CA GLY A 21 16.83 -5.78 -18.98
C GLY A 21 17.92 -5.71 -17.91
N PRO A 22 17.90 -6.61 -16.90
CA PRO A 22 18.94 -6.65 -15.90
C PRO A 22 20.25 -7.12 -16.54
N ASP A 23 21.27 -6.27 -16.50
CA ASP A 23 22.63 -6.64 -16.90
C ASP A 23 23.12 -7.81 -16.04
N GLY A 24 23.32 -8.94 -16.69
CA GLY A 24 23.85 -10.15 -16.08
C GLY A 24 25.31 -9.97 -15.70
N GLY A 25 25.58 -9.88 -14.39
CA GLY A 25 26.96 -9.78 -13.90
C GLY A 25 27.11 -10.17 -12.43
N SER A 26 27.72 -11.35 -12.23
CA SER A 26 28.40 -11.81 -11.02
C SER A 26 27.60 -12.69 -10.03
N LYS A 27 27.91 -13.99 -10.12
CA LYS A 27 27.60 -15.01 -9.11
C LYS A 27 28.53 -14.82 -7.91
N VAL A 28 28.01 -14.26 -6.83
CA VAL A 28 28.62 -14.38 -5.50
C VAL A 28 27.94 -15.54 -4.77
N PRO A 29 28.67 -16.50 -4.19
CA PRO A 29 28.07 -17.55 -3.37
C PRO A 29 27.48 -16.92 -2.11
N LYS A 30 26.16 -17.07 -1.90
CA LYS A 30 25.44 -16.50 -0.76
C LYS A 30 25.17 -17.60 0.28
N ASP A 31 26.25 -18.18 0.80
CA ASP A 31 26.20 -19.18 1.87
C ASP A 31 26.85 -18.57 3.12
N GLY A 32 26.04 -17.80 3.84
CA GLY A 32 26.43 -17.19 5.10
C GLY A 32 25.16 -16.81 5.83
N GLY A 33 24.54 -17.79 6.48
CA GLY A 33 23.49 -17.57 7.46
C GLY A 33 24.03 -16.64 8.55
N MET A 34 23.81 -15.34 8.38
CA MET A 34 23.74 -14.44 9.51
C MET A 34 22.42 -14.78 10.17
N ASP A 35 22.52 -15.50 11.28
CA ASP A 35 21.55 -15.41 12.35
C ASP A 35 21.48 -13.93 12.75
N ALA A 36 20.63 -13.18 12.06
CA ALA A 36 20.17 -11.91 12.55
C ALA A 36 19.44 -12.25 13.85
N GLY A 37 20.20 -12.23 14.94
CA GLY A 37 19.70 -12.08 16.29
C GLY A 37 18.97 -10.75 16.36
N VAL A 38 17.79 -10.72 15.75
CA VAL A 38 16.70 -9.98 16.33
C VAL A 38 16.57 -10.64 17.69
N ASP A 39 17.14 -10.02 18.72
CA ASP A 39 16.60 -10.12 20.05
C ASP A 39 15.15 -9.65 19.92
N ALA A 40 14.29 -10.57 19.44
CA ALA A 40 12.89 -10.62 19.76
C ALA A 40 12.89 -10.92 21.26
N GLY A 41 13.30 -9.91 22.04
CA GLY A 41 13.28 -9.93 23.47
C GLY A 41 11.91 -10.46 23.84
N THR A 42 11.91 -11.46 24.71
CA THR A 42 10.75 -12.23 25.15
C THR A 42 9.64 -11.39 25.82
N ASP A 43 9.74 -10.07 25.78
CA ASP A 43 8.67 -9.11 26.10
C ASP A 43 7.66 -9.03 24.93
N ALA A 44 7.22 -10.19 24.44
CA ALA A 44 6.15 -10.31 23.47
C ALA A 44 4.83 -9.89 24.13
N GLY A 45 4.55 -8.59 24.16
CA GLY A 45 3.24 -8.05 24.48
C GLY A 45 3.16 -7.01 25.59
N SER A 46 4.27 -6.63 26.25
CA SER A 46 4.24 -5.46 27.13
C SER A 46 4.39 -4.18 26.31
N MET A 47 3.46 -3.25 26.49
CA MET A 47 3.57 -1.90 25.94
C MET A 47 4.89 -1.26 26.41
N PRO A 48 5.64 -0.56 25.54
CA PRO A 48 6.85 0.13 25.97
C PRO A 48 6.57 1.07 27.15
N GLU A 49 7.49 1.17 28.11
CA GLU A 49 7.35 2.06 29.27
C GLU A 49 7.03 3.50 28.87
N ALA A 50 7.61 3.97 27.77
CA ALA A 50 7.32 5.29 27.19
C ALA A 50 5.83 5.49 26.87
N CYS A 51 5.12 4.43 26.49
CA CYS A 51 3.69 4.45 26.22
C CYS A 51 2.81 4.20 27.45
N ALA A 52 3.39 3.80 28.59
CA ALA A 52 2.67 3.67 29.85
C ALA A 52 2.51 5.02 30.57
N ALA A 53 3.28 6.04 30.19
CA ALA A 53 3.19 7.37 30.78
C ALA A 53 1.87 8.08 30.40
N PRO A 54 1.19 8.75 31.35
CA PRO A 54 0.00 9.53 31.06
C PRO A 54 0.27 10.58 29.97
N GLY A 55 -0.51 10.55 28.89
CA GLY A 55 -0.39 11.48 27.76
C GLY A 55 0.69 11.13 26.73
N ALA A 56 1.34 9.96 26.85
CA ALA A 56 2.21 9.46 25.80
C ALA A 56 1.42 9.18 24.51
N VAL A 57 1.80 9.85 23.43
CA VAL A 57 1.16 9.72 22.12
C VAL A 57 1.90 8.69 21.25
N CYS A 58 3.23 8.64 21.38
CA CYS A 58 4.06 7.80 20.53
C CYS A 58 5.41 7.46 21.18
N ASP A 59 6.05 6.42 20.64
CA ASP A 59 7.41 6.01 20.97
C ASP A 59 8.15 5.45 19.75
N GLY A 60 9.48 5.37 19.85
CA GLY A 60 10.33 4.97 18.73
C GLY A 60 10.35 3.47 18.41
N ARG A 61 9.57 2.65 19.13
CA ARG A 61 9.42 1.20 18.92
C ARG A 61 8.05 0.81 18.39
N THR A 62 7.00 1.61 18.59
CA THR A 62 5.66 1.29 18.09
C THR A 62 5.09 2.36 17.17
N GLY A 63 5.77 3.49 16.98
CA GLY A 63 5.13 4.65 16.37
C GLY A 63 4.12 5.18 17.37
N LEU A 64 2.83 5.12 17.09
CA LEU A 64 1.80 5.46 18.07
C LEU A 64 1.76 4.49 19.25
N CYS A 65 1.43 5.00 20.44
CA CYS A 65 1.23 4.18 21.63
C CYS A 65 -0.13 3.45 21.66
N SER A 66 -1.02 3.72 20.71
CA SER A 66 -2.27 3.01 20.56
C SER A 66 -2.73 3.05 19.11
N THR A 67 -3.67 2.18 18.78
CA THR A 67 -4.32 2.17 17.48
C THR A 67 -5.08 3.47 17.25
N LEU A 68 -5.21 3.86 15.99
CA LEU A 68 -6.05 5.00 15.64
C LEU A 68 -7.50 4.75 16.08
N PRO A 69 -8.14 5.71 16.77
CA PRO A 69 -9.53 5.57 17.13
C PRO A 69 -10.42 5.60 15.88
N ALA A 70 -11.44 4.75 15.86
CA ALA A 70 -12.43 4.77 14.79
C ALA A 70 -13.37 5.99 14.90
N CYS A 71 -13.86 6.45 13.76
CA CYS A 71 -14.90 7.47 13.70
C CYS A 71 -16.21 6.93 14.27
N SER A 72 -16.97 7.78 14.96
CA SER A 72 -18.26 7.40 15.55
C SER A 72 -19.20 8.60 15.60
N SER A 73 -20.45 8.39 16.00
CA SER A 73 -21.38 9.51 16.23
C SER A 73 -20.90 10.43 17.35
N ALA A 74 -20.21 9.89 18.37
CA ALA A 74 -19.67 10.66 19.49
C ALA A 74 -18.34 11.37 19.14
N LYS A 75 -17.59 10.80 18.18
CA LYS A 75 -16.33 11.35 17.67
C LYS A 75 -16.35 11.30 16.14
N PRO A 76 -17.13 12.17 15.49
CA PRO A 76 -17.18 12.20 14.04
C PRO A 76 -15.83 12.63 13.48
N CYS A 77 -15.57 12.25 12.24
CA CYS A 77 -14.39 12.67 11.52
C CYS A 77 -14.79 13.23 10.15
N THR A 78 -13.90 13.99 9.52
CA THR A 78 -14.14 14.59 8.20
C THR A 78 -13.23 13.96 7.16
N ASP A 79 -13.79 13.34 6.12
CA ASP A 79 -13.01 12.72 5.05
C ASP A 79 -12.36 13.74 4.09
N LEU A 80 -11.55 13.26 3.14
CA LEU A 80 -10.86 14.15 2.18
C LEU A 80 -11.80 14.93 1.27
N THR A 81 -13.08 14.54 1.18
CA THR A 81 -14.11 15.25 0.42
C THR A 81 -14.84 16.29 1.27
N GLY A 82 -14.49 16.44 2.54
CA GLY A 82 -15.17 17.31 3.48
C GLY A 82 -16.44 16.70 4.08
N ARG A 83 -16.71 15.42 3.83
CA ARG A 83 -17.92 14.75 4.33
C ARG A 83 -17.70 14.27 5.76
N THR A 84 -18.69 14.52 6.61
CA THR A 84 -18.72 13.97 7.97
C THR A 84 -18.98 12.46 7.94
N VAL A 85 -18.09 11.71 8.60
CA VAL A 85 -18.17 10.27 8.79
C VAL A 85 -18.42 9.99 10.27
N THR A 86 -19.53 9.30 10.55
CA THR A 86 -20.02 9.02 11.90
C THR A 86 -20.05 7.53 12.23
N THR A 87 -19.57 6.67 11.33
CA THR A 87 -19.51 5.22 11.52
C THR A 87 -18.06 4.75 11.51
N ALA A 88 -17.78 3.69 12.27
CA ALA A 88 -16.45 3.09 12.33
C ALA A 88 -16.07 2.33 11.04
N PHE A 89 -17.07 1.97 10.24
CA PHE A 89 -16.90 1.12 9.08
C PHE A 89 -17.84 1.52 7.94
N THR A 90 -17.46 1.17 6.72
CA THR A 90 -18.28 1.29 5.51
C THR A 90 -18.04 0.08 4.63
N ALA A 91 -19.08 -0.73 4.42
CA ALA A 91 -18.96 -1.92 3.58
C ALA A 91 -18.73 -1.53 2.11
N PRO A 92 -17.76 -2.16 1.42
CA PRO A 92 -17.46 -1.86 0.02
C PRO A 92 -18.50 -2.47 -0.91
N ARG A 93 -18.43 -2.10 -2.19
CA ARG A 93 -19.24 -2.69 -3.26
C ARG A 93 -18.34 -3.38 -4.26
N CYS A 94 -18.32 -4.70 -4.31
CA CYS A 94 -17.42 -5.46 -5.18
C CYS A 94 -17.90 -5.54 -6.63
N ARG A 95 -18.07 -4.37 -7.25
CA ARG A 95 -18.52 -4.19 -8.63
C ARG A 95 -18.05 -2.86 -9.20
N THR A 96 -17.96 -2.78 -10.52
CA THR A 96 -17.65 -1.53 -11.21
C THR A 96 -18.83 -0.56 -11.10
N LEU A 97 -18.52 0.66 -10.65
CA LEU A 97 -19.42 1.82 -10.58
C LEU A 97 -18.92 2.97 -11.45
N ALA A 98 -17.62 3.07 -11.66
CA ALA A 98 -17.02 4.14 -12.45
C ALA A 98 -17.33 3.96 -13.96
N PRO A 99 -17.81 5.01 -14.65
CA PRO A 99 -18.01 4.97 -16.09
C PRO A 99 -16.67 4.83 -16.83
N GLY A 100 -16.67 4.20 -17.99
CA GLY A 100 -15.46 3.98 -18.80
C GLY A 100 -14.54 2.86 -18.29
N ARG A 101 -14.86 2.22 -17.16
CA ARG A 101 -14.17 1.04 -16.65
C ARG A 101 -14.81 -0.25 -17.14
N PRO A 102 -14.05 -1.35 -17.29
CA PRO A 102 -14.62 -2.66 -17.58
C PRO A 102 -15.64 -3.07 -16.50
N SER A 103 -16.77 -3.63 -16.93
CA SER A 103 -17.87 -3.98 -16.01
C SER A 103 -17.61 -5.31 -15.33
N PHE A 104 -17.53 -5.29 -14.00
CA PHE A 104 -17.40 -6.47 -13.14
C PHE A 104 -18.43 -6.45 -12.02
N ASN A 105 -18.77 -7.64 -11.51
CA ASN A 105 -19.62 -7.83 -10.33
C ASN A 105 -19.26 -9.16 -9.67
N ASP A 106 -18.43 -9.14 -8.64
CA ASP A 106 -17.86 -10.32 -8.00
C ASP A 106 -18.63 -10.75 -6.74
N SER A 107 -19.95 -10.58 -6.75
CA SER A 107 -20.85 -10.83 -5.62
C SER A 107 -20.70 -9.81 -4.48
N PRO A 108 -21.53 -9.87 -3.41
CA PRO A 108 -21.34 -9.05 -2.23
C PRO A 108 -19.95 -9.24 -1.60
N PRO A 109 -19.41 -8.24 -0.89
CA PRO A 109 -18.15 -8.40 -0.17
C PRO A 109 -18.21 -9.55 0.83
N ARG A 110 -17.07 -10.19 1.07
CA ARG A 110 -16.92 -11.07 2.23
C ARG A 110 -16.93 -10.19 3.48
N THR A 111 -17.65 -10.58 4.51
CA THR A 111 -17.78 -9.81 5.77
C THR A 111 -17.54 -10.69 6.99
N TRP A 112 -16.94 -10.13 8.02
CA TRP A 112 -16.72 -10.78 9.31
C TRP A 112 -16.59 -9.72 10.41
N SER A 113 -16.55 -10.14 11.66
CA SER A 113 -16.17 -9.28 12.79
C SER A 113 -14.77 -9.65 13.25
N ASP A 114 -13.95 -8.64 13.57
CA ASP A 114 -12.66 -8.84 14.24
C ASP A 114 -12.91 -9.53 15.58
N SER A 115 -12.28 -10.68 15.82
CA SER A 115 -12.54 -11.49 17.01
C SER A 115 -12.03 -10.87 18.31
N VAL A 116 -11.19 -9.84 18.23
CA VAL A 116 -10.61 -9.13 19.38
C VAL A 116 -11.38 -7.84 19.65
N THR A 117 -11.64 -7.03 18.62
CA THR A 117 -12.31 -5.73 18.79
C THR A 117 -13.81 -5.77 18.57
N GLY A 118 -14.34 -6.82 17.94
CA GLY A 118 -15.74 -6.92 17.53
C GLY A 118 -16.11 -6.00 16.34
N GLU A 119 -15.14 -5.29 15.78
CA GLU A 119 -15.37 -4.34 14.68
C GLU A 119 -15.70 -5.08 13.38
N ASP A 120 -16.62 -4.52 12.59
CA ASP A 120 -16.95 -5.03 11.27
C ASP A 120 -15.78 -4.90 10.30
N ARG A 121 -15.62 -5.93 9.46
CA ARG A 121 -14.57 -6.07 8.46
C ARG A 121 -15.16 -6.58 7.16
N ALA A 122 -14.52 -6.21 6.05
CA ALA A 122 -14.88 -6.76 4.76
C ALA A 122 -13.70 -6.79 3.78
N ALA A 123 -13.86 -7.57 2.72
CA ALA A 123 -12.97 -7.53 1.57
C ALA A 123 -13.72 -7.82 0.27
N CYS A 124 -13.23 -7.24 -0.81
CA CYS A 124 -13.60 -7.66 -2.15
C CYS A 124 -12.62 -8.71 -2.64
N VAL A 125 -13.12 -9.88 -3.05
CA VAL A 125 -12.29 -11.00 -3.47
C VAL A 125 -12.71 -11.47 -4.84
N PHE A 126 -11.76 -11.50 -5.76
CA PHE A 126 -11.90 -12.14 -7.06
C PHE A 126 -11.03 -13.39 -7.13
N ARG A 127 -11.65 -14.50 -7.52
CA ARG A 127 -10.96 -15.76 -7.85
C ARG A 127 -11.13 -16.06 -9.34
N PRO A 128 -10.05 -16.08 -10.13
CA PRO A 128 -10.13 -16.52 -11.51
C PRO A 128 -10.65 -17.96 -11.60
N PRO A 129 -11.47 -18.30 -12.61
CA PRO A 129 -11.92 -19.67 -12.81
C PRO A 129 -10.75 -20.62 -13.12
N GLY A 130 -10.99 -21.92 -12.95
CA GLY A 130 -10.01 -22.98 -13.24
C GLY A 130 -9.33 -23.53 -11.99
N ALA A 131 -8.85 -24.77 -12.11
CA ALA A 131 -8.11 -25.46 -11.06
C ALA A 131 -6.62 -25.09 -11.11
N GLY A 132 -5.93 -25.20 -9.98
CA GLY A 132 -4.49 -24.95 -9.84
C GLY A 132 -4.17 -23.89 -8.79
N LEU A 133 -2.93 -23.91 -8.30
CA LEU A 133 -2.44 -22.90 -7.37
C LEU A 133 -2.12 -21.61 -8.13
N ARG A 134 -2.51 -20.48 -7.56
CA ARG A 134 -2.32 -19.15 -8.12
C ARG A 134 -1.72 -18.23 -7.06
N PRO A 135 -0.94 -17.22 -7.43
CA PRO A 135 -0.53 -16.20 -6.48
C PRO A 135 -1.73 -15.45 -5.90
N LEU A 136 -1.55 -14.93 -4.69
CA LEU A 136 -2.45 -13.98 -4.06
C LEU A 136 -1.84 -12.58 -4.17
N VAL A 137 -2.61 -11.62 -4.67
CA VAL A 137 -2.32 -10.19 -4.55
C VAL A 137 -3.32 -9.59 -3.58
N LEU A 138 -2.85 -9.12 -2.42
CA LEU A 138 -3.64 -8.37 -1.46
C LEU A 138 -3.42 -6.86 -1.68
N TYR A 139 -4.49 -6.12 -1.93
CA TYR A 139 -4.47 -4.71 -2.25
C TYR A 139 -5.01 -3.86 -1.08
N PHE A 140 -4.29 -2.79 -0.73
CA PHE A 140 -4.67 -1.82 0.28
C PHE A 140 -4.96 -0.45 -0.35
N HIS A 141 -6.15 0.07 -0.10
CA HIS A 141 -6.60 1.32 -0.74
C HIS A 141 -6.00 2.56 -0.07
N GLY A 142 -6.06 3.68 -0.80
CA GLY A 142 -5.66 4.99 -0.28
C GLY A 142 -6.61 5.55 0.76
N TRP A 143 -6.21 6.67 1.36
CA TRP A 143 -7.03 7.36 2.36
C TRP A 143 -8.37 7.81 1.76
N SER A 144 -9.47 7.67 2.51
CA SER A 144 -10.85 7.89 2.05
C SER A 144 -11.29 7.02 0.86
N GLY A 145 -10.50 6.04 0.46
CA GLY A 145 -10.87 5.02 -0.52
C GLY A 145 -11.71 3.91 0.10
N THR A 146 -12.08 2.93 -0.71
CA THR A 146 -12.75 1.70 -0.28
C THR A 146 -12.13 0.52 -1.02
N ALA A 147 -12.42 -0.71 -0.58
CA ALA A 147 -11.94 -1.92 -1.26
C ALA A 147 -12.46 -2.08 -2.69
N ASP A 148 -13.43 -1.27 -3.12
CA ASP A 148 -13.92 -1.29 -4.51
C ASP A 148 -13.02 -0.53 -5.51
N VAL A 149 -11.96 0.10 -5.01
CA VAL A 149 -10.98 0.81 -5.83
C VAL A 149 -10.36 -0.06 -6.92
N ILE A 150 -10.22 -1.37 -6.68
CA ILE A 150 -9.71 -2.33 -7.68
C ILE A 150 -10.62 -2.50 -8.90
N TYR A 151 -11.88 -2.05 -8.82
CA TYR A 151 -12.85 -2.01 -9.93
C TYR A 151 -12.95 -0.62 -10.57
N ASN A 152 -12.81 0.42 -9.75
CA ASN A 152 -13.20 1.78 -10.11
C ASN A 152 -12.01 2.66 -10.53
N SER A 153 -10.83 2.40 -9.98
CA SER A 153 -9.68 3.30 -10.12
C SER A 153 -8.40 2.58 -10.55
N THR A 154 -8.45 1.26 -10.75
CA THR A 154 -7.32 0.47 -11.27
C THR A 154 -7.80 -0.43 -12.41
N LEU A 155 -6.87 -1.13 -13.05
CA LEU A 155 -7.14 -2.22 -14.00
C LEU A 155 -6.72 -3.58 -13.45
N LEU A 156 -6.33 -3.67 -12.17
CA LEU A 156 -5.86 -4.90 -11.53
C LEU A 156 -6.90 -6.01 -11.62
N ARG A 157 -8.18 -5.69 -11.40
CA ARG A 157 -9.24 -6.69 -11.49
C ARG A 157 -9.37 -7.30 -12.89
N GLN A 158 -9.21 -6.50 -13.95
CA GLN A 158 -9.20 -7.02 -15.32
C GLN A 158 -8.03 -7.98 -15.52
N LYS A 159 -6.84 -7.58 -15.08
CA LYS A 159 -5.61 -8.36 -15.22
C LYS A 159 -5.60 -9.64 -14.38
N ALA A 160 -6.25 -9.63 -13.22
CA ALA A 160 -6.32 -10.79 -12.33
C ALA A 160 -6.83 -12.06 -13.02
N ALA A 161 -7.67 -11.94 -14.04
CA ALA A 161 -8.21 -13.08 -14.76
C ALA A 161 -7.17 -13.78 -15.65
N THR A 162 -6.22 -13.05 -16.24
CA THR A 162 -5.42 -13.55 -17.36
C THR A 162 -3.93 -13.20 -17.32
N PHE A 163 -3.46 -12.36 -16.39
CA PHE A 163 -2.05 -11.98 -16.33
C PHE A 163 -1.18 -13.21 -15.99
N PRO A 164 -0.07 -13.46 -16.70
CA PRO A 164 0.69 -14.70 -16.59
C PRO A 164 1.58 -14.74 -15.32
N MET A 165 0.99 -14.68 -14.12
CA MET A 165 1.72 -14.66 -12.84
C MET A 165 2.36 -16.00 -12.43
N ASN A 166 2.06 -17.09 -13.14
CA ASN A 166 2.61 -18.41 -12.85
C ASN A 166 3.87 -18.76 -13.69
N GLY A 167 4.40 -17.82 -14.49
CA GLY A 167 5.49 -18.08 -15.43
C GLY A 167 5.07 -18.98 -16.61
N ASP A 168 6.07 -19.48 -17.36
CA ASP A 168 5.85 -20.23 -18.59
C ASP A 168 5.30 -21.63 -18.29
N GLY A 169 3.97 -21.78 -18.34
CA GLY A 169 3.28 -23.06 -18.31
C GLY A 169 2.32 -23.28 -17.13
N GLY A 170 2.21 -22.34 -16.19
CA GLY A 170 1.20 -22.40 -15.14
C GLY A 170 -0.11 -21.69 -15.51
N VAL A 171 -1.11 -21.79 -14.64
CA VAL A 171 -2.46 -21.27 -14.93
C VAL A 171 -2.47 -19.74 -14.89
N ASN A 172 -2.71 -19.07 -16.02
CA ASN A 172 -2.75 -17.61 -16.09
C ASN A 172 -3.77 -16.98 -15.15
N GLY A 173 -3.41 -15.89 -14.49
CA GLY A 173 -4.21 -15.13 -13.53
C GLY A 173 -3.73 -15.28 -12.09
N PHE A 174 -4.27 -14.44 -11.21
CA PHE A 174 -3.98 -14.42 -9.77
C PHE A 174 -5.26 -14.17 -8.96
N VAL A 175 -5.31 -14.66 -7.73
CA VAL A 175 -6.37 -14.30 -6.79
C VAL A 175 -6.12 -12.86 -6.34
N LEU A 176 -7.13 -12.01 -6.49
CA LEU A 176 -7.06 -10.61 -6.07
C LEU A 176 -7.99 -10.40 -4.88
N ALA A 177 -7.45 -9.90 -3.78
CA ALA A 177 -8.23 -9.47 -2.64
C ALA A 177 -7.95 -7.99 -2.37
N SER A 178 -8.97 -7.17 -2.19
CA SER A 178 -8.82 -5.80 -1.69
C SER A 178 -9.43 -5.72 -0.31
N ASP A 179 -8.62 -5.32 0.67
CA ASP A 179 -9.06 -5.16 2.05
C ASP A 179 -9.83 -3.86 2.25
N GLN A 180 -10.87 -3.88 3.09
CA GLN A 180 -11.60 -2.68 3.48
C GLN A 180 -11.01 -2.09 4.77
N GLY A 181 -10.41 -0.91 4.65
CA GLY A 181 -9.96 -0.12 5.78
C GLY A 181 -11.12 0.34 6.69
N ARG A 182 -10.78 0.73 7.92
CA ARG A 182 -11.71 1.29 8.89
C ARG A 182 -11.83 2.79 8.70
N ASN A 183 -12.92 3.38 9.18
CA ASN A 183 -13.01 4.83 9.27
C ASN A 183 -12.24 5.28 10.51
N LEU A 184 -11.07 5.89 10.33
CA LEU A 184 -10.12 6.24 11.38
C LEU A 184 -9.97 7.76 11.52
N LEU A 185 -9.68 8.22 12.73
CA LEU A 185 -9.25 9.58 13.00
C LEU A 185 -7.76 9.72 12.70
N MET A 186 -7.35 10.72 11.90
CA MET A 186 -5.94 10.94 11.59
C MET A 186 -5.17 11.52 12.77
N PRO A 187 -3.89 11.14 12.94
CA PRO A 187 -3.00 11.78 13.89
C PRO A 187 -2.41 13.07 13.28
N VAL A 188 -3.25 14.07 12.99
CA VAL A 188 -2.79 15.41 12.58
C VAL A 188 -2.95 16.41 13.74
N GLY A 189 -1.85 17.02 14.18
CA GLY A 189 -1.79 18.00 15.28
C GLY A 189 -1.74 17.40 16.69
N GLU A 190 -1.80 18.26 17.72
CA GLU A 190 -2.03 17.85 19.11
C GLU A 190 -3.36 17.11 19.18
N VAL A 191 -3.30 15.77 19.13
CA VAL A 191 -4.42 14.86 19.36
C VAL A 191 -5.54 14.98 18.32
N ALA A 192 -5.45 14.15 17.26
CA ALA A 192 -6.59 13.75 16.42
C ALA A 192 -7.59 14.87 16.12
N SER A 193 -7.16 15.88 15.35
CA SER A 193 -8.11 16.92 14.93
C SER A 193 -9.29 16.27 14.18
N GLN A 194 -10.52 16.75 14.42
CA GLN A 194 -11.74 16.25 13.74
C GLN A 194 -11.69 16.45 12.20
N THR A 195 -10.69 17.17 11.73
CA THR A 195 -10.34 17.38 10.32
C THR A 195 -9.33 16.33 9.85
N GLY A 196 -9.67 15.56 8.82
CA GLY A 196 -8.76 14.62 8.17
C GLY A 196 -8.97 13.15 8.50
N GLY A 197 -10.12 12.73 9.02
CA GLY A 197 -10.44 11.30 9.18
C GLY A 197 -10.87 10.62 7.88
N GLY A 198 -11.45 9.43 7.99
CA GLY A 198 -12.01 8.69 6.87
C GLY A 198 -11.46 7.27 6.76
N THR A 199 -11.81 6.60 5.67
CA THR A 199 -11.47 5.19 5.49
C THR A 199 -9.98 4.99 5.22
N ALA A 200 -9.29 4.17 6.01
CA ALA A 200 -7.85 3.97 5.93
C ALA A 200 -7.39 2.68 6.61
N HIS A 201 -6.11 2.38 6.45
CA HIS A 201 -5.38 1.36 7.19
C HIS A 201 -4.43 2.03 8.19
N ASP A 202 -4.38 1.51 9.41
CA ASP A 202 -3.53 2.03 10.49
C ASP A 202 -2.06 1.67 10.25
N ALA A 203 -1.37 2.56 9.53
CA ALA A 203 0.08 2.50 9.28
C ALA A 203 0.92 3.19 10.38
N TYR A 204 0.28 3.64 11.47
CA TYR A 204 0.91 4.47 12.49
C TYR A 204 1.11 3.74 13.81
N PHE A 205 0.27 2.75 14.11
CA PHE A 205 0.48 1.80 15.20
C PHE A 205 1.27 0.57 14.71
N ARG A 206 2.59 0.61 14.89
CA ARG A 206 3.60 -0.26 14.27
C ARG A 206 4.22 -1.22 15.30
N SER A 207 3.40 -1.85 16.14
CA SER A 207 3.87 -2.78 17.17
C SER A 207 4.47 -4.06 16.55
N THR A 208 5.76 -4.03 16.20
CA THR A 208 6.44 -5.15 15.51
C THR A 208 6.62 -6.39 16.39
N GLY A 209 6.78 -6.21 17.71
CA GLY A 209 6.86 -7.31 18.68
C GLY A 209 5.52 -8.00 18.98
N ALA A 210 4.41 -7.38 18.57
CA ALA A 210 3.07 -7.93 18.74
C ALA A 210 2.17 -7.44 17.60
N LEU A 211 2.44 -7.86 16.36
CA LEU A 211 1.71 -7.41 15.16
C LEU A 211 0.20 -7.58 15.28
N SER A 212 -0.24 -8.61 16.01
CA SER A 212 -1.64 -8.89 16.28
C SER A 212 -2.32 -7.86 17.19
N THR A 213 -1.63 -6.89 17.77
CA THR A 213 -2.29 -5.79 18.50
C THR A 213 -2.87 -4.75 17.55
N ASN A 214 -2.31 -4.59 16.34
CA ASN A 214 -2.88 -3.75 15.29
C ASN A 214 -4.07 -4.48 14.62
N PRO A 215 -5.30 -3.93 14.70
CA PRO A 215 -6.48 -4.55 14.11
C PRO A 215 -6.40 -4.75 12.59
N ASP A 216 -5.72 -3.85 11.87
CA ASP A 216 -5.61 -3.95 10.41
C ASP A 216 -4.60 -5.04 10.00
N PHE A 217 -3.57 -5.28 10.82
CA PHE A 217 -2.70 -6.46 10.67
C PHE A 217 -3.47 -7.77 10.87
N ARG A 218 -4.19 -7.91 11.99
CA ARG A 218 -5.01 -9.11 12.25
C ARG A 218 -6.00 -9.38 11.13
N ASN A 219 -6.61 -8.31 10.61
CA ASN A 219 -7.58 -8.40 9.54
C ASN A 219 -6.95 -8.93 8.24
N ALA A 220 -5.80 -8.39 7.84
CA ALA A 220 -5.05 -8.86 6.68
C ALA A 220 -4.56 -10.31 6.85
N ASP A 221 -4.05 -10.67 8.03
CA ASP A 221 -3.62 -12.04 8.35
C ASP A 221 -4.77 -13.02 8.20
N ARG A 222 -5.92 -12.72 8.82
CA ARG A 222 -7.12 -13.55 8.72
C ARG A 222 -7.55 -13.73 7.28
N LEU A 223 -7.57 -12.65 6.49
CA LEU A 223 -7.98 -12.70 5.10
C LEU A 223 -7.06 -13.61 4.29
N ILE A 224 -5.74 -13.48 4.44
CA ILE A 224 -4.76 -14.36 3.79
C ILE A 224 -4.97 -15.81 4.22
N ASP A 225 -5.02 -16.06 5.52
CA ASP A 225 -5.11 -17.41 6.09
C ASP A 225 -6.38 -18.13 5.64
N GLU A 226 -7.54 -17.46 5.68
CA GLU A 226 -8.79 -18.04 5.18
C GLU A 226 -8.77 -18.28 3.67
N LEU A 227 -8.17 -17.37 2.89
CA LEU A 227 -8.10 -17.54 1.44
C LEU A 227 -7.18 -18.69 1.04
N VAL A 228 -6.05 -18.85 1.72
CA VAL A 228 -5.10 -19.97 1.52
C VAL A 228 -5.74 -21.28 1.98
N ALA A 229 -6.37 -21.31 3.15
CA ALA A 229 -7.04 -22.51 3.67
C ALA A 229 -8.21 -22.98 2.77
N ALA A 230 -8.89 -22.06 2.09
CA ALA A 230 -9.90 -22.39 1.09
C ALA A 230 -9.33 -23.03 -0.19
N GLY A 231 -8.01 -23.05 -0.37
CA GLY A 231 -7.31 -23.66 -1.50
C GLY A 231 -7.19 -22.77 -2.75
N GLY A 232 -6.45 -23.27 -3.73
CA GLY A 232 -6.21 -22.59 -5.02
C GLY A 232 -5.23 -21.42 -4.94
N ILE A 233 -4.58 -21.21 -3.81
CA ILE A 233 -3.54 -20.18 -3.62
C ILE A 233 -2.21 -20.86 -3.33
N ASP A 234 -1.14 -20.37 -3.96
CA ASP A 234 0.23 -20.76 -3.65
C ASP A 234 0.75 -19.95 -2.45
N PRO A 235 0.99 -20.58 -1.28
CA PRO A 235 1.45 -19.87 -0.08
C PRO A 235 2.86 -19.27 -0.22
N GLY A 236 3.67 -19.74 -1.18
CA GLY A 236 4.98 -19.15 -1.49
C GLY A 236 4.91 -17.87 -2.32
N ARG A 237 3.71 -17.50 -2.80
CA ARG A 237 3.48 -16.38 -3.72
C ARG A 237 2.29 -15.53 -3.28
N ILE A 238 2.44 -14.97 -2.09
CA ILE A 238 1.54 -13.96 -1.54
C ILE A 238 2.25 -12.62 -1.64
N TYR A 239 1.62 -11.69 -2.34
CA TYR A 239 2.13 -10.36 -2.59
C TYR A 239 1.18 -9.33 -2.03
N VAL A 240 1.70 -8.14 -1.74
CA VAL A 240 0.87 -7.00 -1.39
C VAL A 240 1.08 -5.83 -2.34
N MET A 241 0.00 -5.10 -2.57
CA MET A 241 0.02 -3.84 -3.29
C MET A 241 -0.69 -2.77 -2.47
N GLY A 242 -0.31 -1.52 -2.67
CA GLY A 242 -0.91 -0.43 -1.94
C GLY A 242 -0.77 0.92 -2.63
N TRP A 243 -1.71 1.80 -2.34
CA TRP A 243 -1.76 3.16 -2.88
C TRP A 243 -1.89 4.18 -1.75
N SER A 244 -1.12 5.27 -1.75
CA SER A 244 -1.25 6.36 -0.77
C SER A 244 -1.13 5.82 0.67
N ASN A 245 -2.08 6.07 1.58
CA ASN A 245 -2.10 5.43 2.91
C ASN A 245 -1.94 3.89 2.84
N GLY A 246 -2.59 3.24 1.87
CA GLY A 246 -2.42 1.81 1.62
C GLY A 246 -1.00 1.43 1.18
N ALA A 247 -0.23 2.33 0.54
CA ALA A 247 1.19 2.09 0.23
C ALA A 247 2.06 2.12 1.49
N PHE A 248 1.78 3.03 2.45
CA PHE A 248 2.47 3.01 3.75
C PHE A 248 2.16 1.71 4.51
N PHE A 249 0.87 1.33 4.58
CA PHE A 249 0.46 0.10 5.26
C PHE A 249 0.97 -1.16 4.56
N ALA A 250 0.91 -1.25 3.23
CA ALA A 250 1.40 -2.39 2.45
C ALA A 250 2.88 -2.66 2.72
N GLN A 251 3.71 -1.61 2.73
CA GLN A 251 5.14 -1.74 3.03
C GLN A 251 5.34 -2.22 4.46
N LEU A 252 4.72 -1.57 5.46
CA LEU A 252 4.80 -1.97 6.86
C LEU A 252 4.39 -3.44 7.07
N TYR A 253 3.28 -3.84 6.45
CA TYR A 253 2.75 -5.19 6.51
C TYR A 253 3.70 -6.19 5.85
N ALA A 254 4.19 -5.90 4.64
CA ALA A 254 5.12 -6.75 3.92
C ALA A 254 6.42 -6.95 4.69
N PHE A 255 7.05 -5.88 5.19
CA PHE A 255 8.29 -5.99 5.97
C PHE A 255 8.12 -6.91 7.18
N SER A 256 6.98 -6.77 7.87
CA SER A 256 6.67 -7.60 9.03
C SER A 256 6.39 -9.05 8.65
N ARG A 257 5.54 -9.28 7.63
CA ARG A 257 5.08 -10.61 7.21
C ARG A 257 6.01 -11.35 6.26
N HIS A 258 7.05 -10.70 5.77
CA HIS A 258 8.14 -11.37 5.07
C HIS A 258 8.91 -12.28 6.04
N VAL A 259 9.16 -11.81 7.26
CA VAL A 259 9.91 -12.56 8.28
C VAL A 259 8.99 -13.33 9.22
N ILE A 260 7.93 -12.70 9.70
CA ILE A 260 7.04 -13.28 10.71
C ILE A 260 5.80 -13.80 10.02
N ALA A 261 5.66 -15.12 9.93
CA ALA A 261 4.47 -15.72 9.35
C ALA A 261 3.18 -15.28 10.06
N THR A 262 2.07 -15.21 9.33
CA THR A 262 0.73 -15.11 9.89
C THR A 262 0.45 -16.29 10.84
N PRO A 263 -0.59 -16.23 11.68
CA PRO A 263 -1.00 -17.39 12.49
C PRO A 263 -1.24 -18.66 11.67
N GLY A 264 -1.72 -18.54 10.43
CA GLY A 264 -1.88 -19.64 9.48
C GLY A 264 -0.60 -20.09 8.77
N GLY A 265 0.57 -19.54 9.12
CA GLY A 265 1.86 -19.93 8.58
C GLY A 265 2.23 -19.29 7.23
N ASN A 266 1.48 -18.28 6.79
CA ASN A 266 1.70 -17.60 5.50
C ASN A 266 2.66 -16.42 5.64
N ARG A 267 3.39 -16.09 4.57
CA ARG A 267 4.35 -14.98 4.54
C ARG A 267 4.19 -14.18 3.25
N VAL A 268 4.66 -12.94 3.25
CA VAL A 268 4.63 -12.05 2.08
C VAL A 268 5.96 -12.14 1.33
N ALA A 269 5.88 -12.48 0.05
CA ALA A 269 7.02 -12.68 -0.83
C ALA A 269 7.60 -11.38 -1.40
N ALA A 270 6.74 -10.39 -1.70
CA ALA A 270 7.14 -9.11 -2.27
C ALA A 270 6.02 -8.06 -2.14
N ALA A 271 6.39 -6.78 -2.30
CA ALA A 271 5.46 -5.65 -2.33
C ALA A 271 5.62 -4.82 -3.61
N ALA A 272 4.51 -4.28 -4.13
CA ALA A 272 4.52 -3.27 -5.18
C ALA A 272 3.58 -2.12 -4.83
N VAL A 273 4.10 -0.91 -4.65
CA VAL A 273 3.35 0.21 -4.08
C VAL A 273 3.41 1.45 -4.94
N TYR A 274 2.36 2.27 -4.84
CA TYR A 274 2.26 3.55 -5.53
C TYR A 274 2.05 4.71 -4.56
N SER A 275 2.83 5.76 -4.73
CA SER A 275 2.57 7.07 -4.13
C SER A 275 2.52 7.03 -2.59
N GLY A 276 3.45 6.27 -1.99
CA GLY A 276 3.68 6.22 -0.54
C GLY A 276 4.92 7.01 -0.11
N GLY A 277 5.48 6.63 1.03
CA GLY A 277 6.74 7.16 1.57
C GLY A 277 7.30 6.21 2.62
N ASP A 278 8.12 6.75 3.54
CA ASP A 278 8.71 5.98 4.62
C ASP A 278 7.63 5.60 5.65
N PRO A 279 7.25 4.31 5.78
CA PRO A 279 6.24 3.87 6.73
C PRO A 279 6.76 3.84 8.16
N PHE A 280 8.05 4.13 8.38
CA PHE A 280 8.72 4.15 9.68
C PHE A 280 9.12 5.56 10.13
N ALA A 281 9.02 6.56 9.24
CA ALA A 281 9.24 7.94 9.59
C ALA A 281 8.28 8.42 10.70
N GLY A 282 8.67 9.50 11.37
CA GLY A 282 7.84 10.16 12.35
C GLY A 282 6.53 10.66 11.76
N ILE A 283 5.56 10.81 12.64
CA ILE A 283 4.26 11.40 12.33
C ILE A 283 4.25 12.85 12.81
N GLY A 284 3.51 13.72 12.11
CA GLY A 284 3.44 15.16 12.42
C GLY A 284 2.71 15.52 13.73
N VAL A 285 2.63 14.62 14.71
CA VAL A 285 2.11 14.89 16.07
C VAL A 285 3.21 15.30 17.05
N ASP A 286 4.48 15.20 16.64
CA ASP A 286 5.65 15.71 17.35
C ASP A 286 6.63 16.40 16.39
N ASP A 287 7.87 16.62 16.83
CA ASP A 287 8.97 17.10 15.97
C ASP A 287 9.40 16.08 14.90
N GLY A 288 8.66 14.98 14.75
CA GLY A 288 8.92 13.86 13.85
C GLY A 288 9.92 12.85 14.40
N THR A 289 10.47 13.03 15.61
CA THR A 289 11.58 12.21 16.09
C THR A 289 11.18 11.15 17.10
N ARG A 290 10.21 11.40 17.98
CA ARG A 290 9.84 10.42 19.03
C ARG A 290 9.00 9.30 18.44
N CYS A 291 8.15 9.63 17.47
CA CYS A 291 7.31 8.64 16.80
C CYS A 291 8.01 7.91 15.64
N ALA A 292 9.23 8.34 15.28
CA ALA A 292 10.00 7.66 14.24
C ALA A 292 10.53 6.33 14.76
N PHE A 293 10.39 5.28 13.95
CA PHE A 293 10.88 3.96 14.29
C PHE A 293 12.41 3.97 14.33
N LYS A 294 12.99 3.64 15.48
CA LYS A 294 14.44 3.77 15.71
C LYS A 294 15.26 2.66 15.07
N SER A 295 14.68 1.48 14.88
CA SER A 295 15.38 0.32 14.33
C SER A 295 14.48 -0.39 13.35
N VAL A 296 14.52 0.02 12.08
CA VAL A 296 13.84 -0.74 11.03
C VAL A 296 14.60 -2.06 10.89
N PRO A 297 13.94 -3.23 11.02
CA PRO A 297 14.62 -4.49 10.78
C PRO A 297 15.23 -4.47 9.36
N MET A 298 16.49 -4.89 9.22
CA MET A 298 17.12 -5.09 7.90
C MET A 298 16.37 -6.23 7.21
N LEU A 299 15.90 -6.01 5.98
CA LEU A 299 15.01 -6.95 5.31
C LEU A 299 15.34 -7.07 3.83
N GLN A 300 15.46 -8.30 3.35
CA GLN A 300 15.60 -8.65 1.92
C GLN A 300 14.20 -8.78 1.27
N LEU A 301 13.29 -7.85 1.57
CA LEU A 301 11.94 -7.84 0.99
C LEU A 301 11.98 -7.17 -0.38
N PRO A 302 11.70 -7.89 -1.49
CA PRO A 302 11.59 -7.26 -2.79
C PRO A 302 10.49 -6.19 -2.81
N VAL A 303 10.84 -4.96 -3.17
CA VAL A 303 9.91 -3.82 -3.28
C VAL A 303 9.99 -3.17 -4.66
N PHE A 304 8.83 -3.03 -5.32
CA PHE A 304 8.66 -2.15 -6.47
C PHE A 304 7.93 -0.88 -6.04
N PHE A 305 8.63 0.25 -6.01
CA PHE A 305 8.10 1.52 -5.55
C PHE A 305 7.90 2.47 -6.73
N VAL A 306 6.64 2.86 -6.97
CA VAL A 306 6.26 3.82 -8.01
C VAL A 306 5.78 5.10 -7.34
N HIS A 307 6.17 6.26 -7.84
CA HIS A 307 5.53 7.53 -7.45
C HIS A 307 5.67 8.57 -8.56
N ARG A 308 4.98 9.71 -8.40
CA ARG A 308 5.09 10.82 -9.35
C ARG A 308 6.22 11.77 -8.96
N ASP A 309 6.82 12.40 -9.97
CA ASP A 309 7.86 13.42 -9.80
C ASP A 309 7.31 14.72 -9.17
N CYS A 310 5.99 14.88 -9.14
CA CYS A 310 5.23 15.84 -8.35
C CYS A 310 4.03 15.14 -7.70
N ASP A 311 4.02 14.99 -6.39
CA ASP A 311 3.07 14.13 -5.66
C ASP A 311 2.71 14.74 -4.28
N SER A 312 1.54 14.42 -3.71
CA SER A 312 1.18 14.85 -2.35
C SER A 312 1.84 14.02 -1.24
N ALA A 313 2.28 12.80 -1.55
CA ALA A 313 3.29 12.09 -0.76
C ALA A 313 4.71 12.66 -0.95
N THR A 314 4.85 13.60 -1.88
CA THR A 314 6.04 14.38 -2.26
C THR A 314 7.22 13.55 -2.74
N CYS A 315 7.83 14.03 -3.82
CA CYS A 315 8.95 13.35 -4.43
C CYS A 315 10.23 13.48 -3.60
N ASP A 316 10.51 14.67 -3.06
CA ASP A 316 11.70 14.99 -2.27
C ASP A 316 11.40 15.98 -1.14
N GLU A 317 12.45 16.33 -0.39
CA GLU A 317 12.40 17.28 0.72
C GLU A 317 11.97 18.69 0.27
N ALA A 318 12.41 19.13 -0.91
CA ALA A 318 12.08 20.46 -1.41
C ALA A 318 10.58 20.61 -1.68
N GLN A 319 9.96 19.60 -2.32
CA GLN A 319 8.51 19.55 -2.50
C GLN A 319 7.78 19.39 -1.18
N ARG A 320 8.28 18.55 -0.26
CA ARG A 320 7.68 18.37 1.07
C ARG A 320 7.54 19.71 1.79
N VAL A 321 8.62 20.49 1.83
CA VAL A 321 8.62 21.84 2.43
C VAL A 321 7.68 22.77 1.68
N ALA A 322 7.76 22.83 0.34
CA ALA A 322 6.94 23.73 -0.48
C ALA A 322 5.44 23.44 -0.37
N LEU A 323 5.05 22.18 -0.20
CA LEU A 323 3.65 21.73 -0.08
C LEU A 323 3.17 21.59 1.36
N GLY A 324 4.02 21.89 2.35
CA GLY A 324 3.69 21.80 3.78
C GLY A 324 3.29 20.38 4.22
N ARG A 325 4.00 19.34 3.76
CA ARG A 325 3.67 17.94 4.04
C ARG A 325 4.47 17.36 5.24
N PRO A 326 3.93 16.32 5.93
CA PRO A 326 4.63 15.65 7.02
C PRO A 326 5.94 15.01 6.59
N VAL A 327 6.86 14.77 7.54
CA VAL A 327 8.20 14.19 7.28
C VAL A 327 8.16 12.79 6.63
N SER A 328 7.11 12.01 6.86
CA SER A 328 6.91 10.70 6.22
C SER A 328 6.69 10.78 4.72
N ASN A 329 6.29 11.95 4.22
CA ASN A 329 6.06 12.21 2.82
C ASN A 329 7.39 12.68 2.25
N ASN A 330 8.26 11.75 1.84
CA ASN A 330 9.49 11.99 1.10
C ASN A 330 9.93 10.68 0.42
N ALA A 331 9.48 10.46 -0.81
CA ALA A 331 9.74 9.23 -1.53
C ALA A 331 11.25 9.01 -1.78
N THR A 332 11.98 10.03 -2.20
CA THR A 332 13.42 9.89 -2.53
C THR A 332 14.27 9.54 -1.31
N ALA A 333 14.01 10.18 -0.15
CA ALA A 333 14.71 9.83 1.09
C ALA A 333 14.41 8.39 1.51
N TRP A 334 13.16 7.95 1.38
CA TRP A 334 12.77 6.58 1.66
C TRP A 334 13.49 5.58 0.74
N MET A 335 13.55 5.86 -0.56
CA MET A 335 14.26 5.00 -1.51
C MET A 335 15.76 4.90 -1.22
N ALA A 336 16.39 6.00 -0.80
CA ALA A 336 17.79 6.00 -0.38
C ALA A 336 18.01 5.11 0.86
N ARG A 337 17.07 5.10 1.82
CA ARG A 337 17.12 4.19 2.97
C ARG A 337 16.93 2.73 2.56
N LEU A 338 15.97 2.44 1.68
CA LEU A 338 15.70 1.09 1.19
C LEU A 338 16.90 0.47 0.47
N THR A 339 17.50 1.23 -0.45
CA THR A 339 18.65 0.78 -1.26
C THR A 339 19.99 0.86 -0.52
N GLY A 340 20.05 1.63 0.57
CA GLY A 340 21.26 1.86 1.37
C GLY A 340 21.20 1.17 2.73
N GLU A 341 20.70 1.88 3.75
CA GLU A 341 20.69 1.46 5.16
C GLU A 341 20.04 0.08 5.39
N LEU A 342 18.95 -0.21 4.68
CA LEU A 342 18.19 -1.44 4.83
C LEU A 342 18.75 -2.58 3.98
N GLY A 343 19.75 -2.29 3.13
CA GLY A 343 20.59 -3.28 2.47
C GLY A 343 19.87 -4.15 1.44
N ASP A 344 18.75 -3.68 0.88
CA ASP A 344 17.99 -4.49 -0.06
C ASP A 344 18.47 -4.28 -1.50
N GLY A 345 19.07 -5.34 -2.05
CA GLY A 345 19.48 -5.40 -3.45
C GLY A 345 18.33 -5.60 -4.43
N ASP A 346 17.10 -5.72 -3.94
CA ASP A 346 15.91 -6.04 -4.74
C ASP A 346 14.82 -4.97 -4.66
N VAL A 347 15.26 -3.72 -4.77
CA VAL A 347 14.38 -2.56 -4.78
C VAL A 347 14.35 -1.97 -6.18
N THR A 348 13.17 -1.94 -6.79
CA THR A 348 12.94 -1.24 -8.06
C THR A 348 12.22 0.07 -7.79
N HIS A 349 12.81 1.17 -8.23
CA HIS A 349 12.25 2.51 -8.07
C HIS A 349 11.87 3.09 -9.43
N VAL A 350 10.61 3.53 -9.58
CA VAL A 350 10.13 4.21 -10.78
C VAL A 350 9.50 5.54 -10.38
N MET A 351 10.08 6.64 -10.86
CA MET A 351 9.52 7.97 -10.76
C MET A 351 8.85 8.34 -12.09
N LEU A 352 7.63 8.85 -12.04
CA LEU A 352 6.81 9.15 -13.23
C LEU A 352 6.44 10.63 -13.29
N ASP A 353 6.46 11.25 -14.47
CA ASP A 353 5.80 12.56 -14.63
C ASP A 353 4.26 12.42 -14.73
N ALA A 354 3.54 13.53 -14.90
CA ALA A 354 2.09 13.52 -15.06
C ALA A 354 1.61 12.72 -16.30
N ALA A 355 2.45 12.55 -17.32
CA ALA A 355 2.17 11.75 -18.52
C ALA A 355 2.64 10.29 -18.40
N ALA A 356 2.91 9.85 -17.16
CA ALA A 356 3.41 8.52 -16.82
C ALA A 356 4.73 8.14 -17.52
N GLN A 357 5.53 9.12 -17.94
CA GLN A 357 6.87 8.86 -18.45
C GLN A 357 7.86 8.73 -17.30
N PRO A 358 8.81 7.78 -17.36
CA PRO A 358 9.88 7.70 -16.38
C PRO A 358 10.69 9.00 -16.28
N ARG A 359 11.06 9.36 -15.05
CA ARG A 359 11.88 10.51 -14.70
C ARG A 359 13.02 10.05 -13.80
N THR A 360 14.09 10.83 -13.80
CA THR A 360 15.27 10.59 -12.94
C THR A 360 15.39 11.63 -11.82
N SER A 361 14.49 12.61 -11.77
CA SER A 361 14.51 13.70 -10.80
C SER A 361 13.13 14.25 -10.58
N CYS A 362 12.86 14.72 -9.36
CA CYS A 362 11.63 15.40 -8.99
C CYS A 362 11.39 16.64 -9.87
N ALA A 363 10.12 16.95 -10.10
CA ALA A 363 9.73 18.19 -10.74
C ALA A 363 10.14 19.39 -9.86
N PRO A 364 10.61 20.51 -10.45
CA PRO A 364 10.86 21.72 -9.70
C PRO A 364 9.64 22.16 -8.88
N THR A 365 9.86 22.69 -7.67
CA THR A 365 8.78 23.18 -6.78
C THR A 365 7.92 24.26 -7.44
N SER A 366 8.48 25.04 -8.38
CA SER A 366 7.74 26.04 -9.17
C SER A 366 6.72 25.42 -10.14
N SER A 367 6.94 24.17 -10.57
CA SER A 367 6.03 23.42 -11.44
C SER A 367 5.13 22.45 -10.65
N CYS A 368 5.51 22.08 -9.44
CA CYS A 368 4.75 21.17 -8.59
C CYS A 368 3.78 21.94 -7.68
N THR A 369 2.62 22.31 -8.23
CA THR A 369 1.56 22.97 -7.46
C THR A 369 0.81 21.96 -6.58
N SER A 370 0.13 22.42 -5.53
CA SER A 370 -0.72 21.57 -4.68
C SER A 370 -1.79 20.82 -5.48
N ASP A 371 -2.37 21.46 -6.50
CA ASP A 371 -3.39 20.85 -7.35
C ASP A 371 -2.81 19.74 -8.23
N LEU A 372 -1.64 19.97 -8.84
CA LEU A 372 -0.95 18.95 -9.64
C LEU A 372 -0.51 17.79 -8.75
N ALA A 373 0.12 18.08 -7.61
CA ALA A 373 0.53 17.09 -6.63
C ALA A 373 -0.67 16.28 -6.10
N GLY A 374 -1.81 16.92 -5.88
CA GLY A 374 -3.06 16.27 -5.47
C GLY A 374 -3.61 15.36 -6.57
N SER A 375 -3.69 15.86 -7.80
CA SER A 375 -4.16 15.09 -8.96
C SER A 375 -3.29 13.86 -9.22
N ASN A 376 -1.97 14.04 -9.26
CA ASN A 376 -1.00 12.96 -9.45
C ASN A 376 -1.10 11.90 -8.34
N HIS A 377 -1.22 12.33 -7.09
CA HIS A 377 -1.39 11.43 -5.94
C HIS A 377 -2.69 10.63 -6.01
N LEU A 378 -3.77 11.27 -6.47
CA LEU A 378 -5.11 10.70 -6.53
C LEU A 378 -5.34 9.78 -7.75
N ASN A 379 -4.38 9.67 -8.66
CA ASN A 379 -4.50 8.88 -9.87
C ASN A 379 -3.51 7.72 -9.89
N TRP A 380 -4.03 6.51 -9.72
CA TRP A 380 -3.27 5.27 -9.90
C TRP A 380 -2.74 5.13 -11.33
N PRO A 381 -1.51 4.62 -11.56
CA PRO A 381 -0.86 4.66 -12.87
C PRO A 381 -1.30 3.51 -13.80
N ASP A 382 -2.60 3.45 -14.12
CA ASP A 382 -3.19 2.43 -15.01
C ASP A 382 -3.42 2.90 -16.46
N GLY A 383 -3.06 4.14 -16.79
CA GLY A 383 -3.24 4.72 -18.12
C GLY A 383 -4.67 5.18 -18.44
N VAL A 384 -5.66 4.87 -17.60
CA VAL A 384 -7.07 5.24 -17.80
C VAL A 384 -7.48 6.32 -16.81
N GLY A 385 -7.31 6.07 -15.51
CA GLY A 385 -7.68 7.00 -14.45
C GLY A 385 -6.80 8.24 -14.42
N ASP A 386 -5.51 8.07 -14.71
CA ASP A 386 -4.54 9.16 -14.80
C ASP A 386 -4.56 9.88 -16.17
N GLY A 387 -5.31 9.37 -17.15
CA GLY A 387 -5.39 9.93 -18.50
C GLY A 387 -4.09 9.86 -19.30
N SER A 388 -3.06 9.14 -18.83
CA SER A 388 -1.75 9.10 -19.47
C SER A 388 -1.69 8.18 -20.69
N GLY A 389 -2.65 7.25 -20.80
CA GLY A 389 -2.64 6.19 -21.81
C GLY A 389 -1.54 5.14 -21.59
N ARG A 390 -0.79 5.20 -20.46
CA ARG A 390 0.28 4.27 -20.15
C ARG A 390 0.03 3.57 -18.82
N ASP A 391 -0.10 2.26 -18.92
CA ASP A 391 -0.39 1.37 -17.81
C ASP A 391 0.90 0.78 -17.21
N TRP A 392 1.14 1.07 -15.92
CA TRP A 392 2.30 0.58 -15.16
C TRP A 392 2.00 -0.67 -14.32
N GLU A 393 0.74 -1.08 -14.22
CA GLU A 393 0.40 -2.30 -13.49
C GLU A 393 1.09 -3.56 -14.04
N PRO A 394 1.28 -3.75 -15.37
CA PRO A 394 2.02 -4.89 -15.89
C PRO A 394 3.45 -4.95 -15.35
N ALA A 395 4.15 -3.82 -15.24
CA ALA A 395 5.52 -3.79 -14.72
C ALA A 395 5.55 -4.15 -13.23
N MET A 396 4.59 -3.66 -12.45
CA MET A 396 4.44 -4.02 -11.04
C MET A 396 4.12 -5.50 -10.86
N LEU A 397 3.19 -6.05 -11.63
CA LEU A 397 2.82 -7.47 -11.57
C LEU A 397 3.94 -8.39 -12.06
N GLU A 398 4.71 -7.96 -13.06
CA GLU A 398 5.87 -8.68 -13.56
C GLU A 398 6.99 -8.75 -12.51
N PHE A 399 7.23 -7.64 -11.79
CA PHE A 399 8.13 -7.65 -10.64
C PHE A 399 7.68 -8.66 -9.59
N LEU A 400 6.40 -8.65 -9.20
CA LEU A 400 5.87 -9.59 -8.21
C LEU A 400 6.00 -11.04 -8.69
N ARG A 401 5.67 -11.32 -9.96
CA ARG A 401 5.78 -12.65 -10.59
C ARG A 401 7.17 -13.27 -10.43
N ALA A 402 8.23 -12.45 -10.49
CA ALA A 402 9.60 -12.92 -10.39
C ALA A 402 10.01 -13.38 -8.98
N ARG A 403 9.17 -13.19 -7.95
CA ARG A 403 9.52 -13.38 -6.54
C ARG A 403 8.74 -14.52 -5.88
N HIS A 404 9.42 -15.27 -5.04
CA HIS A 404 8.87 -16.35 -4.23
C HIS A 404 9.68 -16.46 -2.93
N LEU A 405 9.05 -17.01 -1.89
CA LEU A 405 9.68 -17.26 -0.59
C LEU A 405 10.59 -18.49 -0.58
#